data_AF-A0A5N7IZN3-F1
#
_entry.id   AF-A0A5N7IZN3-F1
#
_cell.length_a   1.000
_cell.length_b   1.000
_cell.length_c   1.000
_cell.angle_alpha   90.00
_cell.angle_beta   90.00
_cell.angle_gamma   90.00
#
_symmetry.space_group_name_H-M   'P 1'
#
loop_
_entity.id
_entity.type
_entity.pdbx_description
1 polymer ?
#
loop_
_entity_poly.entity_id
_entity_poly.type
_entity_poly.pdbx_seq_one_letter_code
_entity_poly.pdbx_strand_id
1 'polypeptide(L)'
;MNENSLCLITLNEQAISAYDQYYNSKIIEVPYEDAIELIRCWKRQGDCKEYKIITQQDYIYSRNEKIREFEKSGVLDELDKVKECIKIDDLLSPQQLREYKYNNEYNDNNLNGFPSIYHCTSETLYFSEMKEIFDKYISFFKNKLAFNQEQDLLDSIQQNVNRIMEALEFYNDGNKDKAKQNIKEILEEVINDSFFVSELDKSYAFRQVAPFKELHVTHISEDTYDEMMNAELSFFRARRSKVEEIRERKEMLHKPYTQAGIIEGQRFCCEGIPAFYLGTTSYVCWLELRQPDEKDFYVSSYKLDEEGKRLKILNLVIVEALINGIFNRSVDSEMVRRKELQLKMIKFWPLVAATSFKITTDNERKDKAEYIIPELIMRCIEELRIDGIAYLSKYLESDLQIEIGVNLAIPIKKKVLDEDGYGEICKHMFLTEPYNFKKFLEMDSRKSVNKPYVDDKYFEDIPRYVEKIIYKGKEERYRETDMAEFDSFLVSQKHIGIK
;
A
#
# COMPACT_ATOMS: atom_id res chain seq x y z
N MET A 1 18.94 22.78 5.35
CA MET A 1 18.63 23.04 3.92
C MET A 1 17.25 23.66 3.93
N ASN A 2 17.05 24.82 3.30
CA ASN A 2 15.70 25.35 3.14
C ASN A 2 14.83 24.33 2.39
N GLU A 3 13.57 24.25 2.81
CA GLU A 3 12.52 23.45 2.19
C GLU A 3 12.47 23.77 0.68
N ASN A 4 12.49 22.72 -0.14
CA ASN A 4 12.38 22.71 -1.61
C ASN A 4 13.62 23.18 -2.39
N SER A 5 14.76 22.51 -2.19
CA SER A 5 15.92 22.63 -3.10
C SER A 5 16.27 21.27 -3.73
N LEU A 6 16.14 21.16 -5.06
CA LEU A 6 16.61 20.01 -5.84
C LEU A 6 18.07 20.27 -6.24
N CYS A 7 18.99 19.37 -5.85
CA CYS A 7 20.41 19.48 -6.17
C CYS A 7 20.78 18.53 -7.30
N LEU A 8 21.39 19.06 -8.36
CA LEU A 8 21.84 18.31 -9.52
C LEU A 8 23.37 18.29 -9.55
N ILE A 9 23.95 17.09 -9.50
CA ILE A 9 25.41 16.89 -9.42
C ILE A 9 25.95 16.56 -10.80
N THR A 10 26.94 17.31 -11.31
CA THR A 10 27.59 16.99 -12.59
C THR A 10 28.85 16.15 -12.37
N LEU A 11 28.95 15.02 -13.08
CA LEU A 11 30.19 14.27 -13.25
C LEU A 11 30.82 14.69 -14.58
N ASN A 12 31.87 15.52 -14.49
CA ASN A 12 32.74 15.92 -15.61
C ASN A 12 32.01 16.44 -16.86
N GLU A 13 31.07 17.37 -16.68
CA GLU A 13 30.35 18.09 -17.75
C GLU A 13 29.51 17.22 -18.72
N GLN A 14 29.43 15.90 -18.52
CA GLN A 14 28.77 14.98 -19.47
C GLN A 14 27.52 14.28 -18.92
N ALA A 15 27.36 14.13 -17.60
CA ALA A 15 26.16 13.55 -17.01
C ALA A 15 25.76 14.23 -15.69
N ILE A 16 24.45 14.38 -15.48
CA ILE A 16 23.86 14.92 -14.24
C ILE A 16 23.25 13.77 -13.44
N SER A 17 23.44 13.77 -12.11
CA SER A 17 22.72 12.93 -11.14
C SER A 17 21.58 13.74 -10.50
N ALA A 18 20.34 13.27 -10.61
CA ALA A 18 19.16 13.88 -10.00
C ALA A 18 18.50 12.94 -8.99
N TYR A 19 18.11 13.47 -7.82
CA TYR A 19 17.13 12.80 -6.96
C TYR A 19 15.76 12.93 -7.62
N ASP A 20 14.97 11.84 -7.63
CA ASP A 20 13.58 11.94 -8.06
C ASP A 20 12.75 12.73 -7.04
N GLN A 21 11.55 13.13 -7.44
CA GLN A 21 10.59 13.83 -6.59
C GLN A 21 10.15 13.04 -5.33
N TYR A 22 10.54 11.76 -5.25
CA TYR A 22 10.22 10.84 -4.17
C TYR A 22 11.39 10.66 -3.20
N TYR A 23 12.49 11.40 -3.37
CA TYR A 23 13.71 11.29 -2.55
C TYR A 23 14.32 9.88 -2.53
N ASN A 24 13.96 9.04 -3.50
CA ASN A 24 14.62 7.76 -3.68
C ASN A 24 16.05 8.06 -4.14
N SER A 25 17.03 7.36 -3.57
CA SER A 25 18.46 7.58 -3.81
C SER A 25 18.91 7.11 -5.20
N LYS A 26 18.08 7.29 -6.23
CA LYS A 26 18.37 6.94 -7.60
C LYS A 26 19.25 8.03 -8.22
N ILE A 27 20.49 7.68 -8.52
CA ILE A 27 21.32 8.49 -9.42
C ILE A 27 20.78 8.25 -10.83
N ILE A 28 19.99 9.17 -11.36
CA ILE A 28 19.62 9.16 -12.78
C ILE A 28 20.78 9.79 -13.53
N GLU A 29 21.55 9.04 -14.33
CA GLU A 29 22.55 9.61 -15.24
C GLU A 29 21.86 10.05 -16.53
N VAL A 30 21.67 11.36 -16.70
CA VAL A 30 21.22 11.96 -17.96
C VAL A 30 22.34 12.77 -18.59
N PRO A 31 22.55 12.69 -19.92
CA PRO A 31 23.44 13.60 -20.63
C PRO A 31 23.18 15.05 -20.25
N TYR A 32 24.23 15.87 -20.17
CA TYR A 32 24.11 17.27 -19.72
C TYR A 32 23.02 18.06 -20.46
N GLU A 33 22.90 17.87 -21.78
CA GLU A 33 21.87 18.53 -22.60
C GLU A 33 20.45 18.10 -22.23
N ASP A 34 20.22 16.80 -22.03
CA ASP A 34 18.93 16.23 -21.62
C ASP A 34 18.54 16.68 -20.20
N ALA A 35 19.54 16.85 -19.33
CA ALA A 35 19.33 17.32 -17.97
C ALA A 35 18.89 18.79 -17.93
N ILE A 36 19.43 19.63 -18.82
CA ILE A 36 18.99 21.02 -19.01
C ILE A 36 17.54 21.06 -19.51
N GLU A 37 17.17 20.15 -20.42
CA GLU A 37 15.80 20.01 -20.91
C GLU A 37 14.82 19.58 -19.80
N LEU A 38 15.24 18.63 -18.96
CA LEU A 38 14.51 18.17 -17.77
C LEU A 38 14.26 19.32 -16.78
N ILE A 39 15.27 20.13 -16.47
CA ILE A 39 15.13 21.34 -15.64
C ILE A 39 14.12 22.31 -16.26
N ARG A 40 14.15 22.51 -17.59
CA ARG A 40 13.20 23.38 -18.28
C ARG A 40 11.78 22.83 -18.21
N CYS A 41 11.59 21.51 -18.33
CA CYS A 41 10.30 20.85 -18.13
C CYS A 41 9.76 21.06 -16.71
N TRP A 42 10.56 20.79 -15.68
CA TRP A 42 10.13 20.96 -14.29
C TRP A 42 9.83 22.43 -13.94
N LYS A 43 10.60 23.38 -14.46
CA LYS A 43 10.29 24.82 -14.33
C LYS A 43 8.93 25.20 -14.94
N ARG A 44 8.51 24.54 -16.02
CA ARG A 44 7.19 24.76 -16.65
C ARG A 44 6.06 24.14 -15.83
N GLN A 45 6.33 23.07 -15.08
CA GLN A 45 5.36 22.36 -14.25
C GLN A 45 5.20 22.98 -12.85
N GLY A 46 6.14 23.82 -12.41
CA GLY A 46 6.05 24.54 -11.13
C GLY A 46 6.58 23.75 -9.93
N ASP A 47 7.24 22.61 -10.17
CA ASP A 47 7.58 21.60 -9.15
C ASP A 47 8.79 21.94 -8.25
N CYS A 48 9.49 23.06 -8.48
CA CYS A 48 10.47 23.55 -7.50
C CYS A 48 10.86 25.01 -7.78
N LYS A 49 11.14 25.78 -6.73
CA LYS A 49 11.49 27.21 -6.84
C LYS A 49 12.97 27.46 -7.18
N GLU A 50 13.88 26.53 -6.87
CA GLU A 50 15.32 26.69 -7.14
C GLU A 50 16.00 25.38 -7.57
N TYR A 51 16.77 25.45 -8.67
CA TYR A 51 17.66 24.38 -9.13
C TYR A 51 19.10 24.90 -9.07
N LYS A 52 20.02 24.10 -8.52
CA LYS A 52 21.45 24.42 -8.55
C LYS A 52 22.20 23.28 -9.25
N ILE A 53 22.87 23.64 -10.35
CA ILE A 53 23.87 22.81 -10.99
C ILE A 53 25.16 23.11 -10.25
N ILE A 54 25.68 22.14 -9.51
CA ILE A 54 26.94 22.29 -8.79
C ILE A 54 27.83 21.11 -9.12
N THR A 55 29.14 21.35 -9.08
CA THR A 55 30.10 20.27 -9.23
C THR A 55 29.97 19.30 -8.04
N GLN A 56 30.36 18.04 -8.22
CA GLN A 56 30.43 17.09 -7.10
C GLN A 56 31.26 17.65 -5.93
N GLN A 57 32.32 18.40 -6.24
CA GLN A 57 33.19 19.07 -5.28
C GLN A 57 32.44 20.14 -4.47
N ASP A 58 31.65 21.00 -5.11
CA ASP A 58 30.85 22.03 -4.46
C ASP A 58 29.69 21.45 -3.63
N TYR A 59 29.11 20.33 -4.08
CA TYR A 59 28.10 19.61 -3.31
C TYR A 59 28.67 19.10 -2.00
N ILE A 60 29.79 18.37 -2.07
CA ILE A 60 30.50 17.84 -0.90
C ILE A 60 30.90 18.98 0.04
N TYR A 61 31.41 20.09 -0.52
CA TYR A 61 31.74 21.29 0.25
C TYR A 61 30.51 21.87 0.99
N SER A 62 29.38 22.02 0.32
CA SER A 62 28.14 22.55 0.91
C SER A 62 27.53 21.64 1.97
N ARG A 63 27.69 20.32 1.81
CA ARG A 63 27.28 19.30 2.78
C ARG A 63 28.15 19.40 4.03
N ASN A 64 29.46 19.55 3.86
CA ASN A 64 30.43 19.67 4.95
C ASN A 64 30.27 20.99 5.73
N GLU A 65 29.90 22.10 5.08
CA GLU A 65 29.56 23.35 5.81
C GLU A 65 28.29 23.21 6.66
N LYS A 66 27.25 22.52 6.17
CA LYS A 66 26.07 22.24 6.99
C LYS A 66 26.38 21.34 8.18
N ILE A 67 27.27 20.37 7.98
CA ILE A 67 27.78 19.53 9.07
C ILE A 67 28.46 20.41 10.14
N ARG A 68 29.22 21.45 9.76
CA ARG A 68 29.78 22.44 10.70
C ARG A 68 28.74 23.34 11.39
N GLU A 69 27.59 23.60 10.77
CA GLU A 69 26.47 24.26 11.46
C GLU A 69 25.82 23.32 12.49
N PHE A 70 25.72 22.02 12.18
CA PHE A 70 25.28 21.01 13.13
C PHE A 70 26.28 20.81 14.29
N GLU A 71 27.60 20.96 14.05
CA GLU A 71 28.65 20.97 15.09
C GLU A 71 28.42 22.03 16.18
N LYS A 72 27.79 23.17 15.87
CA LYS A 72 27.45 24.21 16.87
C LYS A 72 26.24 23.86 17.73
N SER A 73 25.44 22.88 17.33
CA SER A 73 24.16 22.52 17.98
C SER A 73 24.27 21.38 19.01
N GLY A 74 25.46 20.78 19.18
CA GLY A 74 25.73 19.84 20.27
C GLY A 74 25.08 18.46 20.13
N VAL A 75 24.72 18.04 18.90
CA VAL A 75 24.06 16.76 18.64
C VAL A 75 25.04 15.79 17.96
N LEU A 76 25.43 14.78 18.75
CA LEU A 76 25.93 13.44 18.39
C LEU A 76 27.45 13.18 18.31
N ASP A 77 27.87 12.44 19.35
CA ASP A 77 29.17 11.91 19.74
C ASP A 77 29.54 10.58 19.03
N GLU A 78 29.04 10.31 17.82
CA GLU A 78 29.33 9.06 17.07
C GLU A 78 29.80 9.31 15.62
N LEU A 79 29.88 10.56 15.16
CA LEU A 79 30.50 10.93 13.87
C LEU A 79 31.99 11.31 14.00
N ASP A 80 32.51 11.34 15.23
CA ASP A 80 33.92 11.66 15.54
C ASP A 80 34.93 10.54 15.21
N LYS A 81 34.49 9.49 14.50
CA LYS A 81 35.37 8.51 13.85
C LYS A 81 35.53 8.69 12.34
N VAL A 82 34.87 9.68 11.73
CA VAL A 82 35.08 10.05 10.31
C VAL A 82 35.88 11.36 10.21
N LYS A 83 36.81 11.57 11.14
CA LYS A 83 37.87 12.58 11.03
C LYS A 83 39.15 11.92 10.55
N GLU A 84 39.18 11.49 9.29
CA GLU A 84 40.42 11.40 8.52
C GLU A 84 40.11 11.14 7.03
N CYS A 85 40.78 11.93 6.17
CA CYS A 85 40.80 11.86 4.69
C CYS A 85 39.54 12.41 4.00
N ILE A 86 39.62 13.52 3.27
CA ILE A 86 40.20 13.55 1.92
C ILE A 86 40.65 15.00 1.58
N LYS A 87 41.88 15.14 1.05
CA LYS A 87 42.41 16.38 0.49
C LYS A 87 41.91 16.54 -0.96
N ILE A 88 41.92 17.78 -1.45
CA ILE A 88 41.41 18.24 -2.75
C ILE A 88 42.05 17.54 -4.00
N ASP A 89 42.96 16.58 -3.81
CA ASP A 89 43.59 15.79 -4.89
C ASP A 89 42.90 14.43 -5.18
N ASP A 90 41.91 13.99 -4.40
CA ASP A 90 41.27 12.68 -4.61
C ASP A 90 40.10 12.73 -5.61
N LEU A 91 40.40 13.02 -6.88
CA LEU A 91 39.55 12.55 -7.97
C LEU A 91 39.66 11.02 -8.02
N LEU A 92 38.56 10.32 -7.77
CA LEU A 92 38.50 8.86 -7.96
C LEU A 92 39.04 8.53 -9.35
N SER A 93 40.07 7.70 -9.42
CA SER A 93 40.56 7.19 -10.70
C SER A 93 39.42 6.51 -11.47
N PRO A 94 39.50 6.37 -12.80
CA PRO A 94 38.47 5.66 -13.57
C PRO A 94 38.17 4.25 -13.02
N GLN A 95 39.13 3.59 -12.39
CA GLN A 95 38.92 2.32 -11.70
C GLN A 95 38.11 2.48 -10.41
N GLN A 96 38.50 3.43 -9.55
CA GLN A 96 37.77 3.70 -8.30
C GLN A 96 36.34 4.20 -8.56
N LEU A 97 36.12 4.95 -9.65
CA LEU A 97 34.78 5.32 -10.12
C LEU A 97 33.97 4.09 -10.55
N ARG A 98 34.57 3.15 -11.28
CA ARG A 98 33.91 1.89 -11.65
C ARG A 98 33.56 1.05 -10.42
N GLU A 99 34.48 0.93 -9.48
CA GLU A 99 34.26 0.21 -8.21
C GLU A 99 33.18 0.89 -7.36
N TYR A 100 33.19 2.23 -7.28
CA TYR A 100 32.14 3.00 -6.60
C TYR A 100 30.76 2.82 -7.25
N LYS A 101 30.68 2.92 -8.58
CA LYS A 101 29.44 2.66 -9.33
C LYS A 101 28.92 1.25 -9.10
N TYR A 102 29.81 0.25 -9.23
CA TYR A 102 29.47 -1.14 -8.96
C TYR A 102 28.95 -1.33 -7.53
N ASN A 103 29.63 -0.77 -6.53
CA ASN A 103 29.22 -0.87 -5.13
C ASN A 103 27.85 -0.21 -4.88
N ASN A 104 27.57 0.93 -5.52
CA ASN A 104 26.26 1.56 -5.42
C ASN A 104 25.15 0.71 -6.07
N GLU A 105 25.37 0.22 -7.29
CA GLU A 105 24.40 -0.65 -7.98
C GLU A 105 24.18 -1.98 -7.26
N TYR A 106 25.23 -2.52 -6.63
CA TYR A 106 25.19 -3.73 -5.83
C TYR A 106 24.45 -3.51 -4.50
N ASN A 107 24.59 -2.33 -3.90
CA ASN A 107 23.92 -2.00 -2.65
C ASN A 107 22.48 -1.49 -2.85
N ASP A 108 22.12 -1.05 -4.05
CA ASP A 108 20.77 -0.57 -4.36
C ASP A 108 19.79 -1.72 -4.56
N ASN A 109 19.26 -2.24 -3.45
CA ASN A 109 18.23 -3.26 -3.42
C ASN A 109 16.80 -2.68 -3.49
N ASN A 110 16.62 -1.46 -4.01
CA ASN A 110 15.29 -0.86 -4.16
C ASN A 110 14.60 -1.28 -5.46
N LEU A 111 13.34 -1.66 -5.35
CA LEU A 111 12.37 -1.82 -6.42
C LEU A 111 11.89 -0.43 -6.87
N ASN A 112 11.86 -0.16 -8.19
CA ASN A 112 11.40 1.12 -8.72
C ASN A 112 10.66 0.92 -10.05
N GLY A 113 9.52 1.60 -10.21
CA GLY A 113 8.70 1.57 -11.42
C GLY A 113 7.59 0.52 -11.43
N PHE A 114 7.19 0.04 -10.25
CA PHE A 114 6.20 -1.01 -10.06
C PHE A 114 5.12 -0.57 -9.06
N PRO A 115 4.24 0.39 -9.47
CA PRO A 115 3.21 0.93 -8.59
C PRO A 115 2.15 -0.13 -8.24
N SER A 116 1.42 0.07 -7.14
CA SER A 116 0.39 -0.85 -6.68
C SER A 116 -0.98 -0.68 -7.37
N ILE A 117 -1.07 0.21 -8.37
CA ILE A 117 -2.27 0.50 -9.15
C ILE A 117 -1.89 0.59 -10.64
N TYR A 118 -2.55 -0.22 -11.46
CA TYR A 118 -2.37 -0.23 -12.91
C TYR A 118 -3.65 0.20 -13.61
N HIS A 119 -3.55 1.21 -14.48
CA HIS A 119 -4.66 1.67 -15.31
C HIS A 119 -4.63 0.98 -16.66
N CYS A 120 -5.64 0.18 -16.94
CA CYS A 120 -5.80 -0.47 -18.23
C CYS A 120 -6.94 0.18 -19.00
N THR A 121 -6.70 0.53 -20.25
CA THR A 121 -7.67 1.31 -21.04
C THR A 121 -8.79 0.46 -21.61
N SER A 122 -8.68 -0.87 -21.64
CA SER A 122 -9.77 -1.77 -22.09
C SER A 122 -9.53 -3.22 -21.68
N GLU A 123 -10.59 -4.01 -21.60
CA GLU A 123 -10.53 -5.44 -21.25
C GLU A 123 -9.73 -6.29 -22.24
N THR A 124 -9.76 -5.95 -23.53
CA THR A 124 -9.00 -6.68 -24.55
C THR A 124 -7.49 -6.53 -24.37
N LEU A 125 -7.04 -5.43 -23.74
CA LEU A 125 -5.63 -5.16 -23.48
C LEU A 125 -5.16 -5.70 -22.13
N TYR A 126 -6.06 -6.03 -21.21
CA TYR A 126 -5.73 -6.45 -19.84
C TYR A 126 -4.67 -7.55 -19.80
N PHE A 127 -4.85 -8.63 -20.57
CA PHE A 127 -3.91 -9.74 -20.57
C PHE A 127 -2.55 -9.37 -21.16
N SER A 128 -2.53 -8.60 -22.26
CA SER A 128 -1.27 -8.15 -22.87
C SER A 128 -0.52 -7.14 -22.00
N GLU A 129 -1.23 -6.22 -21.34
CA GLU A 129 -0.62 -5.24 -20.43
C GLU A 129 -0.08 -5.92 -19.16
N MET A 130 -0.80 -6.90 -18.60
CA MET A 130 -0.29 -7.70 -17.50
C MET A 130 0.99 -8.44 -17.88
N LYS A 131 1.00 -9.08 -19.05
CA LYS A 131 2.20 -9.75 -19.56
C LYS A 131 3.37 -8.78 -19.72
N GLU A 132 3.13 -7.60 -20.29
CA GLU A 132 4.18 -6.58 -20.44
C GLU A 132 4.75 -6.11 -19.08
N ILE A 133 3.89 -5.95 -18.07
CA ILE A 133 4.33 -5.60 -16.71
C ILE A 133 5.18 -6.72 -16.11
N PHE A 134 4.79 -7.98 -16.28
CA PHE A 134 5.58 -9.12 -15.80
C PHE A 134 6.90 -9.28 -16.55
N ASP A 135 6.92 -9.10 -17.86
CA ASP A 135 8.15 -9.12 -18.65
C ASP A 135 9.11 -8.00 -18.21
N LYS A 136 8.59 -6.79 -17.93
CA LYS A 136 9.36 -5.69 -17.33
C LYS A 136 9.89 -6.04 -15.94
N TYR A 137 9.09 -6.68 -15.09
CA TYR A 137 9.48 -7.10 -13.75
C TYR A 137 10.62 -8.14 -13.79
N ILE A 138 10.48 -9.17 -14.61
CA ILE A 138 11.52 -10.19 -14.83
C ILE A 138 12.79 -9.54 -15.36
N SER A 139 12.67 -8.68 -16.37
CA SER A 139 13.81 -7.96 -16.96
C SER A 139 14.53 -7.07 -15.92
N PHE A 140 13.77 -6.42 -15.03
CA PHE A 140 14.34 -5.64 -13.93
C PHE A 140 15.23 -6.51 -13.05
N PHE A 141 14.71 -7.63 -12.52
CA PHE A 141 15.49 -8.51 -11.64
C PHE A 141 16.64 -9.21 -12.34
N LYS A 142 16.51 -9.52 -13.63
CA LYS A 142 17.60 -10.07 -14.45
C LYS A 142 18.80 -9.12 -14.56
N ASN A 143 18.54 -7.81 -14.59
CA ASN A 143 19.57 -6.80 -14.82
C ASN A 143 19.99 -6.04 -13.56
N LYS A 144 19.28 -6.21 -12.44
CA LYS A 144 19.54 -5.49 -11.18
C LYS A 144 20.64 -6.18 -10.37
N LEU A 145 21.84 -5.60 -10.40
CA LEU A 145 23.05 -6.15 -9.78
C LEU A 145 22.88 -6.54 -8.30
N ALA A 146 22.12 -5.75 -7.52
CA ALA A 146 21.86 -6.02 -6.10
C ALA A 146 21.22 -7.39 -5.81
N PHE A 147 20.59 -8.00 -6.80
CA PHE A 147 19.91 -9.30 -6.66
C PHE A 147 20.66 -10.47 -7.33
N ASN A 148 21.78 -10.22 -8.01
CA ASN A 148 22.53 -11.25 -8.74
C ASN A 148 23.05 -12.39 -7.84
N GLN A 149 23.24 -12.13 -6.54
CA GLN A 149 23.69 -13.14 -5.58
C GLN A 149 22.53 -13.90 -4.91
N GLU A 150 21.29 -13.44 -5.08
CA GLU A 150 20.12 -14.08 -4.46
C GLU A 150 19.71 -15.28 -5.29
N GLN A 151 20.23 -16.45 -4.90
CA GLN A 151 19.93 -17.73 -5.54
C GLN A 151 18.41 -17.95 -5.63
N ASP A 152 17.96 -18.46 -6.76
CA ASP A 152 16.57 -18.81 -7.06
C ASP A 152 15.58 -17.64 -7.05
N LEU A 153 16.00 -16.39 -6.83
CA LEU A 153 15.07 -15.24 -6.80
C LEU A 153 14.38 -15.06 -8.15
N LEU A 154 15.17 -14.93 -9.21
CA LEU A 154 14.65 -14.74 -10.57
C LEU A 154 13.81 -15.94 -11.02
N ASP A 155 14.24 -17.15 -10.69
CA ASP A 155 13.51 -18.39 -11.02
C ASP A 155 12.16 -18.45 -10.29
N SER A 156 12.12 -18.07 -9.00
CA SER A 156 10.88 -17.99 -8.22
C SER A 156 9.92 -16.95 -8.80
N ILE A 157 10.44 -15.77 -9.19
CA ILE A 157 9.64 -14.73 -9.85
C ILE A 157 9.06 -15.26 -11.16
N GLN A 158 9.89 -15.87 -12.00
CA GLN A 158 9.47 -16.43 -13.29
C GLN A 158 8.42 -17.53 -13.10
N GLN A 159 8.61 -18.40 -12.12
CA GLN A 159 7.65 -19.44 -11.77
C GLN A 159 6.31 -18.84 -11.35
N ASN A 160 6.30 -17.85 -10.45
CA ASN A 160 5.07 -17.20 -9.99
C ASN A 160 4.36 -16.44 -11.11
N VAL A 161 5.11 -15.75 -11.99
CA VAL A 161 4.55 -15.15 -13.21
C VAL A 161 3.91 -16.22 -14.10
N ASN A 162 4.60 -17.32 -14.38
CA ASN A 162 4.08 -18.38 -15.24
C ASN A 162 2.81 -18.99 -14.67
N ARG A 163 2.77 -19.27 -13.36
CA ARG A 163 1.57 -19.76 -12.66
C ARG A 163 0.37 -18.83 -12.81
N ILE A 164 0.58 -17.52 -12.69
CA ILE A 164 -0.50 -16.52 -12.86
C ILE A 164 -1.00 -16.52 -14.31
N MET A 165 -0.09 -16.52 -15.29
CA MET A 165 -0.46 -16.52 -16.70
C MET A 165 -1.20 -17.81 -17.09
N GLU A 166 -0.71 -18.97 -16.65
CA GLU A 166 -1.39 -20.26 -16.84
C GLU A 166 -2.73 -20.30 -16.12
N ALA A 167 -2.86 -19.69 -14.94
CA ALA A 167 -4.15 -19.62 -14.25
C ALA A 167 -5.19 -18.86 -15.06
N LEU A 168 -4.80 -17.76 -15.71
CA LEU A 168 -5.68 -17.01 -16.61
C LEU A 168 -6.05 -17.82 -17.86
N GLU A 169 -5.08 -18.52 -18.47
CA GLU A 169 -5.32 -19.40 -19.62
C GLU A 169 -6.30 -20.53 -19.26
N PHE A 170 -6.05 -21.25 -18.17
CA PHE A 170 -6.95 -22.30 -17.70
C PHE A 170 -8.34 -21.76 -17.32
N TYR A 171 -8.43 -20.56 -16.75
CA TYR A 171 -9.71 -19.95 -16.44
C TYR A 171 -10.52 -19.67 -17.72
N ASN A 172 -9.87 -19.11 -18.74
CA ASN A 172 -10.48 -18.83 -20.04
C ASN A 172 -10.90 -20.10 -20.79
N ASP A 173 -10.16 -21.19 -20.62
CA ASP A 173 -10.50 -22.52 -21.15
C ASP A 173 -11.63 -23.22 -20.35
N GLY A 174 -12.15 -22.58 -19.30
CA GLY A 174 -13.18 -23.13 -18.43
C GLY A 174 -12.67 -24.14 -17.39
N ASN A 175 -11.35 -24.34 -17.29
CA ASN A 175 -10.71 -25.23 -16.31
C ASN A 175 -10.41 -24.50 -14.99
N LYS A 176 -11.48 -24.14 -14.27
CA LYS A 176 -11.38 -23.38 -13.01
C LYS A 176 -10.58 -24.09 -11.91
N ASP A 177 -10.57 -25.42 -11.89
CA ASP A 177 -9.81 -26.18 -10.88
C ASP A 177 -8.30 -26.08 -11.09
N LYS A 178 -7.82 -26.20 -12.34
CA LYS A 178 -6.39 -25.97 -12.64
C LYS A 178 -5.99 -24.51 -12.44
N ALA A 179 -6.85 -23.58 -12.83
CA ALA A 179 -6.61 -22.16 -12.60
C ALA A 179 -6.42 -21.85 -11.11
N LYS A 180 -7.34 -22.36 -10.28
CA LYS A 180 -7.28 -22.25 -8.82
C LYS A 180 -6.01 -22.91 -8.27
N GLN A 181 -5.66 -24.11 -8.72
CA GLN A 181 -4.47 -24.83 -8.25
C GLN A 181 -3.19 -24.02 -8.48
N ASN A 182 -3.05 -23.38 -9.65
CA ASN A 182 -1.89 -22.52 -9.93
C ASN A 182 -1.77 -21.33 -8.96
N ILE A 183 -2.88 -20.66 -8.63
CA ILE A 183 -2.89 -19.57 -7.63
C ILE A 183 -2.65 -20.09 -6.21
N LYS A 184 -3.20 -21.26 -5.88
CA LYS A 184 -3.03 -21.89 -4.58
C LYS A 184 -1.56 -22.18 -4.28
N GLU A 185 -0.82 -22.69 -5.25
CA GLU A 185 0.61 -23.01 -5.07
C GLU A 185 1.45 -21.76 -4.74
N ILE A 186 1.11 -20.58 -5.28
CA ILE A 186 1.77 -19.31 -4.89
C ILE A 186 1.44 -18.94 -3.44
N LEU A 187 0.17 -19.09 -3.04
CA LEU A 187 -0.27 -18.76 -1.68
C LEU A 187 0.33 -19.70 -0.62
N GLU A 188 0.51 -20.98 -0.95
CA GLU A 188 1.12 -21.98 -0.06
C GLU A 188 2.58 -21.67 0.29
N GLU A 189 3.30 -20.91 -0.57
CA GLU A 189 4.68 -20.47 -0.29
C GLU A 189 4.76 -19.46 0.87
N VAL A 190 3.70 -18.68 1.10
CA VAL A 190 3.70 -17.58 2.07
C VAL A 190 2.76 -17.78 3.26
N ILE A 191 1.87 -18.79 3.22
CA ILE A 191 0.81 -18.99 4.23
C ILE A 191 1.29 -19.15 5.67
N ASN A 192 2.52 -19.63 5.87
CA ASN A 192 3.10 -19.85 7.20
C ASN A 192 3.87 -18.63 7.73
N ASP A 193 4.02 -17.57 6.92
CA ASP A 193 4.69 -16.34 7.32
C ASP A 193 3.65 -15.32 7.82
N SER A 194 3.79 -14.90 9.08
CA SER A 194 2.82 -14.03 9.78
C SER A 194 2.63 -12.66 9.14
N PHE A 195 3.60 -12.22 8.32
CA PHE A 195 3.46 -10.98 7.56
C PHE A 195 2.39 -11.09 6.47
N PHE A 196 2.29 -12.25 5.83
CA PHE A 196 1.36 -12.52 4.74
C PHE A 196 0.03 -13.06 5.26
N VAL A 197 0.04 -13.92 6.28
CA VAL A 197 -1.18 -14.45 6.88
C VAL A 197 -1.10 -14.39 8.41
N SER A 198 -1.97 -13.59 9.01
CA SER A 198 -2.03 -13.40 10.46
C SER A 198 -3.46 -13.22 10.95
N GLU A 199 -3.65 -13.27 12.26
CA GLU A 199 -4.87 -12.76 12.89
C GLU A 199 -5.06 -11.29 12.50
N LEU A 200 -6.31 -10.86 12.28
CA LEU A 200 -6.67 -9.51 11.88
C LEU A 200 -5.99 -8.46 12.76
N ASP A 201 -5.99 -8.67 14.07
CA ASP A 201 -5.41 -7.73 15.05
C ASP A 201 -3.87 -7.67 15.04
N LYS A 202 -3.21 -8.53 14.27
CA LYS A 202 -1.75 -8.59 14.06
C LYS A 202 -1.37 -8.41 12.59
N SER A 203 -2.33 -8.07 11.73
CA SER A 203 -2.06 -7.91 10.31
C SER A 203 -1.27 -6.63 10.05
N TYR A 204 -0.21 -6.73 9.25
CA TYR A 204 0.52 -5.56 8.76
C TYR A 204 -0.41 -4.53 8.10
N ALA A 205 -1.45 -5.00 7.40
CA ALA A 205 -2.40 -4.14 6.72
C ALA A 205 -3.15 -3.17 7.67
N PHE A 206 -3.26 -3.50 8.95
CA PHE A 206 -4.01 -2.69 9.93
C PHE A 206 -3.11 -2.13 11.04
N ARG A 207 -2.07 -2.86 11.46
CA ARG A 207 -1.15 -2.49 12.54
C ARG A 207 0.25 -2.08 12.06
N GLN A 208 0.50 -2.12 10.75
CA GLN A 208 1.83 -1.95 10.16
C GLN A 208 2.89 -2.82 10.84
N VAL A 209 4.04 -2.24 11.21
CA VAL A 209 5.17 -2.96 11.78
C VAL A 209 5.01 -3.28 13.27
N ALA A 210 4.01 -2.74 13.97
CA ALA A 210 3.85 -2.92 15.43
C ALA A 210 3.75 -4.38 15.90
N PRO A 211 3.16 -5.33 15.15
CA PRO A 211 3.16 -6.75 15.53
C PRO A 211 4.51 -7.45 15.29
N PHE A 212 5.47 -6.81 14.62
CA PHE A 212 6.68 -7.41 14.09
C PHE A 212 7.91 -6.76 14.70
N LYS A 213 8.32 -7.25 15.89
CA LYS A 213 9.45 -6.69 16.65
C LYS A 213 10.75 -6.61 15.85
N GLU A 214 10.97 -7.55 14.95
CA GLU A 214 12.13 -7.55 14.04
C GLU A 214 12.15 -6.37 13.05
N LEU A 215 11.00 -5.73 12.81
CA LEU A 215 10.81 -4.60 11.90
C LEU A 215 10.76 -3.26 12.65
N HIS A 216 10.78 -3.27 13.98
CA HIS A 216 10.78 -2.06 14.78
C HIS A 216 12.01 -1.20 14.47
N VAL A 217 11.77 0.09 14.31
CA VAL A 217 12.80 1.08 14.03
C VAL A 217 13.38 1.61 15.34
N THR A 218 14.71 1.66 15.44
CA THR A 218 15.46 1.92 16.70
C THR A 218 15.22 3.29 17.34
N HIS A 219 14.72 4.27 16.59
CA HIS A 219 14.44 5.62 17.11
C HIS A 219 12.97 5.84 17.50
N ILE A 220 12.12 4.82 17.35
CA ILE A 220 10.74 4.80 17.85
C ILE A 220 10.73 3.97 19.13
N SER A 221 10.07 4.47 20.17
CA SER A 221 10.02 3.77 21.46
C SER A 221 9.17 2.50 21.39
N GLU A 222 9.52 1.46 22.14
CA GLU A 222 8.70 0.24 22.25
C GLU A 222 7.29 0.55 22.79
N ASP A 223 7.17 1.54 23.68
CA ASP A 223 5.89 2.01 24.20
C ASP A 223 4.95 2.47 23.06
N THR A 224 5.49 3.08 21.99
CA THR A 224 4.71 3.47 20.81
C THR A 224 4.10 2.25 20.11
N TYR A 225 4.88 1.18 19.92
CA TYR A 225 4.35 -0.04 19.32
C TYR A 225 3.36 -0.76 20.23
N ASP A 226 3.59 -0.74 21.55
CA ASP A 226 2.64 -1.27 22.53
C ASP A 226 1.33 -0.47 22.52
N GLU A 227 1.37 0.86 22.41
CA GLU A 227 0.20 1.71 22.24
C GLU A 227 -0.54 1.40 20.93
N MET A 228 0.20 1.21 19.84
CA MET A 228 -0.38 0.78 18.56
C MET A 228 -1.06 -0.59 18.68
N MET A 229 -0.48 -1.55 19.40
CA MET A 229 -1.08 -2.87 19.59
C MET A 229 -2.31 -2.85 20.50
N ASN A 230 -2.31 -1.99 21.53
CA ASN A 230 -3.40 -1.91 22.50
C ASN A 230 -4.56 -1.02 22.05
N ALA A 231 -4.35 -0.13 21.08
CA ALA A 231 -5.40 0.72 20.56
C ALA A 231 -6.46 -0.11 19.81
N GLU A 232 -7.71 0.33 19.88
CA GLU A 232 -8.83 -0.38 19.26
C GLU A 232 -8.87 -0.13 17.75
N LEU A 233 -8.82 -1.17 16.93
CA LEU A 233 -9.03 -1.04 15.48
C LEU A 233 -10.45 -0.59 15.17
N SER A 234 -10.57 0.34 14.23
CA SER A 234 -11.85 0.84 13.72
C SER A 234 -11.96 0.60 12.23
N PHE A 235 -13.09 0.07 11.79
CA PHE A 235 -13.41 -0.12 10.39
C PHE A 235 -14.69 0.62 10.01
N PHE A 236 -14.90 0.80 8.71
CA PHE A 236 -16.06 1.49 8.17
C PHE A 236 -16.69 0.67 7.07
N ARG A 237 -18.00 0.74 6.95
CA ARG A 237 -18.73 0.22 5.79
C ARG A 237 -19.69 1.27 5.31
N ALA A 238 -19.70 1.47 4.01
CA ALA A 238 -20.63 2.38 3.38
C ALA A 238 -21.66 1.66 2.51
N ARG A 239 -22.83 2.28 2.39
CA ARG A 239 -23.84 1.93 1.40
C ARG A 239 -24.31 3.18 0.67
N ARG A 240 -24.61 3.02 -0.61
CA ARG A 240 -25.27 4.05 -1.41
C ARG A 240 -26.78 3.80 -1.39
N SER A 241 -27.57 4.84 -1.13
CA SER A 241 -29.02 4.80 -1.35
C SER A 241 -29.55 6.12 -1.90
N LYS A 242 -30.26 6.07 -3.03
CA LYS A 242 -30.88 7.22 -3.71
C LYS A 242 -32.36 7.42 -3.36
N VAL A 243 -33.01 6.37 -2.88
CA VAL A 243 -34.48 6.30 -2.81
C VAL A 243 -34.94 6.23 -1.37
N GLU A 244 -34.36 5.32 -0.61
CA GLU A 244 -34.77 5.03 0.77
C GLU A 244 -33.67 5.43 1.75
N GLU A 245 -34.08 6.00 2.88
CA GLU A 245 -33.17 6.27 3.97
C GLU A 245 -32.78 4.95 4.65
N ILE A 246 -31.48 4.70 4.80
CA ILE A 246 -30.98 3.56 5.56
C ILE A 246 -31.01 3.94 7.04
N ARG A 247 -31.77 3.19 7.84
CA ARG A 247 -32.07 3.56 9.23
C ARG A 247 -31.60 2.52 10.24
N GLU A 248 -31.50 1.27 9.84
CA GLU A 248 -31.21 0.17 10.77
C GLU A 248 -29.80 -0.39 10.57
N ARG A 249 -29.16 -0.75 11.70
CA ARG A 249 -27.87 -1.47 11.67
C ARG A 249 -27.89 -2.72 10.79
N LYS A 250 -29.00 -3.47 10.77
CA LYS A 250 -29.14 -4.70 9.98
C LYS A 250 -28.99 -4.45 8.47
N GLU A 251 -29.36 -3.26 8.01
CA GLU A 251 -29.15 -2.85 6.63
C GLU A 251 -27.66 -2.60 6.33
N MET A 252 -26.84 -2.35 7.33
CA MET A 252 -25.40 -2.13 7.13
C MET A 252 -24.60 -3.43 7.10
N LEU A 253 -25.20 -4.57 7.40
CA LEU A 253 -24.56 -5.89 7.24
C LEU A 253 -24.30 -6.26 5.77
N HIS A 254 -23.67 -7.41 5.54
CA HIS A 254 -23.60 -8.02 4.22
C HIS A 254 -24.99 -8.42 3.72
N LYS A 255 -25.13 -8.65 2.41
CA LYS A 255 -26.39 -9.16 1.87
C LYS A 255 -26.66 -10.57 2.40
N PRO A 256 -27.88 -10.88 2.89
CA PRO A 256 -28.18 -12.23 3.36
C PRO A 256 -28.13 -13.22 2.18
N TYR A 257 -27.86 -14.48 2.47
CA TYR A 257 -27.74 -15.53 1.46
C TYR A 257 -29.03 -15.76 0.65
N THR A 258 -30.20 -15.37 1.17
CA THR A 258 -31.47 -15.36 0.43
C THR A 258 -31.44 -14.41 -0.77
N GLN A 259 -30.54 -13.42 -0.76
CA GLN A 259 -30.31 -12.47 -1.85
C GLN A 259 -29.05 -12.83 -2.68
N ALA A 260 -28.44 -14.00 -2.48
CA ALA A 260 -27.21 -14.38 -3.18
C ALA A 260 -27.34 -14.32 -4.71
N GLY A 261 -28.52 -14.66 -5.26
CA GLY A 261 -28.78 -14.65 -6.70
C GLY A 261 -28.78 -13.27 -7.38
N ILE A 262 -28.71 -12.17 -6.60
CA ILE A 262 -28.59 -10.80 -7.12
C ILE A 262 -27.26 -10.14 -6.76
N ILE A 263 -26.31 -10.90 -6.20
CA ILE A 263 -24.98 -10.39 -5.86
C ILE A 263 -24.09 -10.48 -7.10
N GLU A 264 -23.84 -9.32 -7.68
CA GLU A 264 -22.89 -9.17 -8.78
C GLU A 264 -21.44 -9.41 -8.31
N GLY A 265 -20.58 -9.82 -9.25
CA GLY A 265 -19.15 -10.01 -9.01
C GLY A 265 -18.46 -8.72 -8.56
N GLN A 266 -17.79 -8.79 -7.41
CA GLN A 266 -16.89 -7.76 -6.90
C GLN A 266 -15.46 -8.31 -6.86
N ARG A 267 -14.44 -7.44 -6.77
CA ARG A 267 -13.02 -7.83 -6.90
C ARG A 267 -12.70 -9.05 -6.03
N PHE A 268 -12.92 -8.97 -4.73
CA PHE A 268 -12.67 -10.10 -3.82
C PHE A 268 -13.98 -10.78 -3.41
N CYS A 269 -14.76 -11.24 -4.40
CA CYS A 269 -16.03 -11.93 -4.20
C CYS A 269 -16.28 -12.91 -5.34
N CYS A 270 -16.72 -14.13 -5.02
CA CYS A 270 -17.26 -15.02 -6.04
C CYS A 270 -18.73 -14.66 -6.30
N GLU A 271 -19.18 -14.77 -7.55
CA GLU A 271 -20.60 -14.63 -7.89
C GLU A 271 -21.47 -15.57 -7.03
N GLY A 272 -22.57 -15.05 -6.48
CA GLY A 272 -23.48 -15.83 -5.63
C GLY A 272 -22.96 -16.12 -4.21
N ILE A 273 -21.83 -15.53 -3.79
CA ILE A 273 -21.32 -15.61 -2.42
C ILE A 273 -21.34 -14.21 -1.81
N PRO A 274 -22.14 -13.93 -0.77
CA PRO A 274 -22.06 -12.66 -0.07
C PRO A 274 -20.67 -12.45 0.53
N ALA A 275 -20.21 -11.20 0.56
CA ALA A 275 -18.98 -10.80 1.23
C ALA A 275 -19.23 -9.57 2.11
N PHE A 276 -18.49 -9.51 3.21
CA PHE A 276 -18.38 -8.33 4.06
C PHE A 276 -17.20 -7.49 3.58
N TYR A 277 -17.49 -6.26 3.18
CA TYR A 277 -16.48 -5.27 2.79
C TYR A 277 -16.43 -4.17 3.82
N LEU A 278 -15.22 -3.90 4.30
CA LEU A 278 -14.87 -2.87 5.27
C LEU A 278 -13.69 -2.05 4.72
N GLY A 279 -13.64 -0.76 5.01
CA GLY A 279 -12.49 0.12 4.77
C GLY A 279 -11.89 0.62 6.08
N THR A 280 -10.62 1.00 6.07
CA THR A 280 -9.97 1.65 7.23
C THR A 280 -10.45 3.09 7.47
N THR A 281 -11.07 3.71 6.46
CA THR A 281 -11.68 5.05 6.53
C THR A 281 -13.04 5.08 5.80
N SER A 282 -13.91 6.03 6.11
CA SER A 282 -15.08 6.29 5.24
C SER A 282 -14.67 6.83 3.87
N TYR A 283 -13.50 7.48 3.77
CA TYR A 283 -12.97 7.97 2.50
C TYR A 283 -12.70 6.83 1.52
N VAL A 284 -12.00 5.76 1.92
CA VAL A 284 -11.80 4.61 1.02
C VAL A 284 -13.14 3.93 0.65
N CYS A 285 -14.09 3.88 1.59
CA CYS A 285 -15.44 3.40 1.31
C CYS A 285 -16.15 4.27 0.25
N TRP A 286 -15.98 5.59 0.32
CA TRP A 286 -16.52 6.55 -0.65
C TRP A 286 -15.91 6.34 -2.04
N LEU A 287 -14.59 6.12 -2.11
CA LEU A 287 -13.88 5.81 -3.35
C LEU A 287 -14.38 4.49 -3.97
N GLU A 288 -14.51 3.42 -3.19
CA GLU A 288 -15.00 2.12 -3.65
C GLU A 288 -16.46 2.18 -4.16
N LEU A 289 -17.29 3.03 -3.57
CA LEU A 289 -18.65 3.31 -4.04
C LEU A 289 -18.71 4.28 -5.24
N ARG A 290 -17.57 4.63 -5.83
CA ARG A 290 -17.43 5.57 -6.95
C ARG A 290 -17.92 6.97 -6.61
N GLN A 291 -17.52 7.45 -5.45
CA GLN A 291 -17.70 8.83 -5.02
C GLN A 291 -19.16 9.29 -5.08
N PRO A 292 -20.11 8.58 -4.42
CA PRO A 292 -21.51 8.97 -4.43
C PRO A 292 -21.71 10.38 -3.84
N ASP A 293 -22.82 11.03 -4.23
CA ASP A 293 -23.25 12.28 -3.63
C ASP A 293 -23.38 12.14 -2.10
N GLU A 294 -23.06 13.20 -1.36
CA GLU A 294 -23.08 13.21 0.12
C GLU A 294 -24.44 12.80 0.70
N LYS A 295 -25.54 13.13 0.01
CA LYS A 295 -26.92 12.76 0.40
C LYS A 295 -27.22 11.28 0.21
N ASP A 296 -26.50 10.59 -0.67
CA ASP A 296 -26.69 9.18 -0.99
C ASP A 296 -25.74 8.29 -0.18
N PHE A 297 -24.78 8.86 0.55
CA PHE A 297 -23.68 8.16 1.21
C PHE A 297 -24.00 7.93 2.69
N TYR A 298 -24.15 6.65 3.06
CA TYR A 298 -24.43 6.21 4.43
C TYR A 298 -23.28 5.36 4.94
N VAL A 299 -22.85 5.59 6.17
CA VAL A 299 -21.70 4.90 6.76
C VAL A 299 -22.01 4.46 8.19
N SER A 300 -21.50 3.28 8.55
CA SER A 300 -21.39 2.83 9.94
C SER A 300 -19.96 2.49 10.26
N SER A 301 -19.54 2.81 11.49
CA SER A 301 -18.28 2.35 12.05
C SER A 301 -18.46 0.97 12.70
N TYR A 302 -17.41 0.15 12.63
CA TYR A 302 -17.34 -1.22 13.09
C TYR A 302 -16.20 -1.41 14.07
N LYS A 303 -16.49 -2.21 15.10
CA LYS A 303 -15.54 -2.77 16.07
C LYS A 303 -15.73 -4.27 16.13
N LEU A 304 -14.65 -4.98 16.42
CA LEU A 304 -14.62 -6.44 16.51
C LEU A 304 -14.37 -6.86 17.95
N ASP A 305 -15.05 -7.93 18.39
CA ASP A 305 -14.69 -8.59 19.65
C ASP A 305 -13.39 -9.41 19.51
N GLU A 306 -13.01 -10.08 20.59
CA GLU A 306 -11.81 -10.91 20.65
C GLU A 306 -11.81 -12.11 19.69
N GLU A 307 -12.97 -12.56 19.20
CA GLU A 307 -13.03 -13.63 18.20
C GLU A 307 -12.93 -13.04 16.78
N GLY A 308 -13.62 -11.93 16.52
CA GLY A 308 -13.49 -11.17 15.27
C GLY A 308 -12.05 -10.71 15.01
N LYS A 309 -11.31 -10.35 16.07
CA LYS A 309 -9.87 -10.01 16.02
C LYS A 309 -8.96 -11.17 15.62
N ARG A 310 -9.39 -12.42 15.82
CA ARG A 310 -8.63 -13.65 15.48
C ARG A 310 -8.84 -14.15 14.07
N LEU A 311 -9.72 -13.51 13.29
CA LEU A 311 -9.92 -13.87 11.88
C LEU A 311 -8.57 -13.91 11.16
N LYS A 312 -8.33 -14.97 10.38
CA LYS A 312 -7.10 -15.11 9.61
C LYS A 312 -7.19 -14.30 8.33
N ILE A 313 -6.32 -13.33 8.16
CA ILE A 313 -6.34 -12.39 7.04
C ILE A 313 -5.11 -12.58 6.17
N LEU A 314 -5.33 -12.77 4.87
CA LEU A 314 -4.28 -12.67 3.85
C LEU A 314 -3.99 -11.19 3.57
N ASN A 315 -2.76 -10.76 3.77
CA ASN A 315 -2.28 -9.42 3.49
C ASN A 315 -1.78 -9.32 2.03
N LEU A 316 -2.52 -8.58 1.20
CA LEU A 316 -2.10 -8.19 -0.15
C LEU A 316 -1.65 -6.72 -0.22
N VAL A 317 -1.48 -6.06 0.92
CA VAL A 317 -1.09 -4.65 1.01
C VAL A 317 0.43 -4.54 0.94
N ILE A 318 0.98 -4.84 -0.24
CA ILE A 318 2.42 -4.82 -0.52
C ILE A 318 2.68 -3.81 -1.63
N VAL A 319 3.37 -2.73 -1.28
CA VAL A 319 3.69 -1.62 -2.18
C VAL A 319 5.19 -1.47 -2.36
N GLU A 320 5.62 -0.78 -3.40
CA GLU A 320 7.04 -0.53 -3.70
C GLU A 320 7.76 0.12 -2.51
N ALA A 321 7.15 1.14 -1.92
CA ALA A 321 7.70 1.86 -0.76
C ALA A 321 7.96 0.93 0.43
N LEU A 322 7.11 -0.07 0.64
CA LEU A 322 7.27 -1.07 1.71
C LEU A 322 8.42 -2.03 1.40
N ILE A 323 8.50 -2.55 0.18
CA ILE A 323 9.61 -3.42 -0.24
C ILE A 323 10.95 -2.71 -0.05
N ASN A 324 11.01 -1.43 -0.40
CA ASN A 324 12.21 -0.60 -0.27
C ASN A 324 12.53 -0.25 1.18
N GLY A 325 11.50 0.07 1.98
CA GLY A 325 11.67 0.51 3.36
C GLY A 325 12.02 -0.61 4.34
N ILE A 326 11.69 -1.87 4.03
CA ILE A 326 11.85 -2.96 5.00
C ILE A 326 13.30 -3.43 5.16
N PHE A 327 14.14 -3.24 4.14
CA PHE A 327 15.53 -3.71 4.14
C PHE A 327 16.40 -2.83 3.26
N ASN A 328 17.44 -2.26 3.84
CA ASN A 328 18.48 -1.54 3.12
C ASN A 328 19.82 -2.25 3.32
N ARG A 329 20.39 -2.80 2.23
CA ARG A 329 21.61 -3.64 2.28
C ARG A 329 22.80 -2.95 2.97
N SER A 330 22.90 -1.63 2.86
CA SER A 330 24.03 -0.87 3.43
C SER A 330 23.95 -0.66 4.93
N VAL A 331 22.76 -0.75 5.54
CA VAL A 331 22.55 -0.48 6.98
C VAL A 331 22.01 -1.69 7.74
N ASP A 332 21.31 -2.58 7.06
CA ASP A 332 20.61 -3.72 7.66
C ASP A 332 21.32 -5.05 7.39
N SER A 333 22.61 -5.07 7.03
CA SER A 333 23.32 -6.29 6.56
C SER A 333 23.20 -7.49 7.51
N GLU A 334 23.08 -7.25 8.81
CA GLU A 334 22.92 -8.27 9.86
C GLU A 334 21.44 -8.64 10.14
N MET A 335 20.47 -7.89 9.62
CA MET A 335 19.04 -8.10 9.85
C MET A 335 18.46 -9.14 8.87
N VAL A 336 18.80 -10.41 9.11
CA VAL A 336 18.43 -11.55 8.25
C VAL A 336 16.93 -11.59 7.92
N ARG A 337 16.06 -11.36 8.91
CA ARG A 337 14.61 -11.42 8.72
C ARG A 337 14.08 -10.31 7.81
N ARG A 338 14.66 -9.11 7.85
CA ARG A 338 14.29 -8.00 6.96
C ARG A 338 14.63 -8.33 5.50
N LYS A 339 15.84 -8.85 5.27
CA LYS A 339 16.26 -9.33 3.96
C LYS A 339 15.33 -10.45 3.45
N GLU A 340 15.10 -11.46 4.27
CA GLU A 340 14.22 -12.59 3.94
C GLU A 340 12.82 -12.11 3.54
N LEU A 341 12.25 -11.19 4.33
CA LEU A 341 10.92 -10.64 4.08
C LEU A 341 10.87 -9.81 2.80
N GLN A 342 11.89 -8.98 2.53
CA GLN A 342 12.00 -8.26 1.26
C GLN A 342 11.98 -9.22 0.08
N LEU A 343 12.78 -10.29 0.12
CA LEU A 343 12.84 -11.29 -0.95
C LEU A 343 11.51 -12.03 -1.13
N LYS A 344 10.83 -12.40 -0.03
CA LYS A 344 9.49 -13.01 -0.09
C LYS A 344 8.48 -12.07 -0.72
N MET A 345 8.48 -10.79 -0.33
CA MET A 345 7.58 -9.80 -0.93
C MET A 345 7.85 -9.62 -2.43
N ILE A 346 9.12 -9.58 -2.85
CA ILE A 346 9.50 -9.54 -4.27
C ILE A 346 8.95 -10.76 -5.03
N LYS A 347 9.13 -11.98 -4.50
CA LYS A 347 8.62 -13.21 -5.13
C LYS A 347 7.10 -13.24 -5.22
N PHE A 348 6.41 -12.66 -4.23
CA PHE A 348 4.95 -12.65 -4.12
C PHE A 348 4.29 -11.49 -4.87
N TRP A 349 5.02 -10.40 -5.11
CA TRP A 349 4.52 -9.18 -5.73
C TRP A 349 3.80 -9.40 -7.08
N PRO A 350 4.21 -10.33 -7.98
CA PRO A 350 3.45 -10.60 -9.21
C PRO A 350 1.97 -10.92 -8.96
N LEU A 351 1.64 -11.64 -7.88
CA LEU A 351 0.25 -11.92 -7.51
C LEU A 351 -0.48 -10.66 -7.05
N VAL A 352 0.19 -9.80 -6.25
CA VAL A 352 -0.36 -8.51 -5.81
C VAL A 352 -0.63 -7.62 -7.02
N ALA A 353 0.32 -7.52 -7.95
CA ALA A 353 0.18 -6.77 -9.19
C ALA A 353 -0.98 -7.27 -10.06
N ALA A 354 -1.15 -8.59 -10.18
CA ALA A 354 -2.27 -9.19 -10.93
C ALA A 354 -3.65 -8.79 -10.38
N THR A 355 -3.76 -8.51 -9.08
CA THR A 355 -5.01 -8.04 -8.45
C THR A 355 -5.21 -6.52 -8.52
N SER A 356 -4.24 -5.79 -9.08
CA SER A 356 -4.11 -4.33 -8.97
C SER A 356 -4.55 -3.53 -10.20
N PHE A 357 -5.10 -4.21 -11.21
CA PHE A 357 -5.61 -3.55 -12.41
C PHE A 357 -6.97 -2.88 -12.18
N LYS A 358 -7.09 -1.67 -12.71
CA LYS A 358 -8.34 -0.92 -12.86
C LYS A 358 -8.57 -0.65 -14.33
N ILE A 359 -9.61 -1.25 -14.88
CA ILE A 359 -10.03 -0.98 -16.26
C ILE A 359 -10.84 0.32 -16.25
N THR A 360 -10.39 1.33 -17.01
CA THR A 360 -10.94 2.69 -16.95
C THR A 360 -12.10 2.93 -17.91
N THR A 361 -12.26 2.07 -18.92
CA THR A 361 -13.39 2.07 -19.85
C THR A 361 -14.43 1.03 -19.43
N ASP A 362 -15.70 1.30 -19.72
CA ASP A 362 -16.82 0.38 -19.45
C ASP A 362 -16.96 -0.04 -17.98
N ASN A 363 -17.29 0.92 -17.10
CA ASN A 363 -17.56 0.65 -15.68
C ASN A 363 -18.83 -0.23 -15.44
N GLU A 364 -19.68 -0.43 -16.45
CA GLU A 364 -20.94 -1.20 -16.37
C GLU A 364 -20.83 -2.65 -16.84
N ARG A 365 -19.61 -3.18 -17.06
CA ARG A 365 -19.39 -4.57 -17.44
C ARG A 365 -19.82 -5.52 -16.32
N LYS A 366 -20.60 -6.54 -16.70
CA LYS A 366 -20.99 -7.65 -15.81
C LYS A 366 -19.81 -8.56 -15.52
N ASP A 367 -19.08 -8.92 -16.56
CA ASP A 367 -17.88 -9.74 -16.48
C ASP A 367 -16.66 -8.83 -16.51
N LYS A 368 -15.81 -8.93 -15.48
CA LYS A 368 -14.63 -8.09 -15.32
C LYS A 368 -13.39 -8.97 -15.32
N ALA A 369 -12.64 -9.02 -16.43
CA ALA A 369 -11.41 -9.80 -16.50
C ALA A 369 -10.42 -9.50 -15.35
N GLU A 370 -10.39 -8.24 -14.88
CA GLU A 370 -9.54 -7.85 -13.75
C GLU A 370 -9.96 -8.46 -12.40
N TYR A 371 -11.10 -9.14 -12.32
CA TYR A 371 -11.58 -9.85 -11.14
C TYR A 371 -11.28 -11.35 -11.16
N ILE A 372 -10.75 -11.90 -12.26
CA ILE A 372 -10.47 -13.34 -12.38
C ILE A 372 -9.46 -13.80 -11.32
N ILE A 373 -8.28 -13.15 -11.24
CA ILE A 373 -7.27 -13.52 -10.23
C ILE A 373 -7.78 -13.30 -8.81
N PRO A 374 -8.36 -12.13 -8.46
CA PRO A 374 -9.04 -11.95 -7.19
C PRO A 374 -10.07 -13.05 -6.83
N GLU A 375 -10.93 -13.47 -7.77
CA GLU A 375 -11.89 -14.57 -7.56
C GLU A 375 -11.17 -15.89 -7.27
N LEU A 376 -10.10 -16.21 -8.01
CA LEU A 376 -9.31 -17.42 -7.78
C LEU A 376 -8.67 -17.42 -6.39
N ILE A 377 -8.13 -16.28 -5.94
CA ILE A 377 -7.61 -16.14 -4.57
C ILE A 377 -8.72 -16.40 -3.55
N MET A 378 -9.93 -15.84 -3.76
CA MET A 378 -11.07 -16.06 -2.85
C MET A 378 -11.43 -17.55 -2.71
N ARG A 379 -11.32 -18.32 -3.79
CA ARG A 379 -11.53 -19.77 -3.76
C ARG A 379 -10.42 -20.51 -3.02
N CYS A 380 -9.16 -20.05 -3.15
CA CYS A 380 -8.03 -20.65 -2.45
C CYS A 380 -8.07 -20.40 -0.95
N ILE A 381 -8.40 -19.18 -0.49
CA ILE A 381 -8.38 -18.84 0.94
C ILE A 381 -9.35 -19.71 1.77
N GLU A 382 -10.47 -20.13 1.18
CA GLU A 382 -11.41 -21.05 1.84
C GLU A 382 -10.76 -22.40 2.17
N GLU A 383 -10.04 -23.00 1.20
CA GLU A 383 -9.33 -24.26 1.40
C GLU A 383 -8.12 -24.11 2.34
N LEU A 384 -7.48 -22.93 2.29
CA LEU A 384 -6.32 -22.58 3.11
C LEU A 384 -6.70 -22.14 4.53
N ARG A 385 -8.00 -22.16 4.88
CA ARG A 385 -8.52 -21.75 6.21
C ARG A 385 -8.13 -20.30 6.57
N ILE A 386 -8.18 -19.43 5.58
CA ILE A 386 -8.04 -17.99 5.71
C ILE A 386 -9.46 -17.41 5.63
N ASP A 387 -9.78 -16.47 6.52
CA ASP A 387 -11.12 -15.92 6.69
C ASP A 387 -11.38 -14.65 5.90
N GLY A 388 -10.34 -13.93 5.49
CA GLY A 388 -10.49 -12.70 4.71
C GLY A 388 -9.20 -12.23 4.05
N ILE A 389 -9.30 -11.13 3.31
CA ILE A 389 -8.19 -10.53 2.58
C ILE A 389 -8.15 -9.04 2.87
N ALA A 390 -6.98 -8.53 3.22
CA ALA A 390 -6.69 -7.10 3.24
C ALA A 390 -6.04 -6.69 1.92
N TYR A 391 -6.53 -5.63 1.29
CA TYR A 391 -6.03 -5.15 0.01
C TYR A 391 -6.10 -3.63 -0.10
N LEU A 392 -5.15 -3.03 -0.81
CA LEU A 392 -5.17 -1.60 -1.08
C LEU A 392 -6.23 -1.25 -2.14
N SER A 393 -7.00 -0.18 -1.92
CA SER A 393 -7.96 0.31 -2.91
C SER A 393 -7.25 0.73 -4.22
N LYS A 394 -7.91 0.42 -5.35
CA LYS A 394 -7.40 0.78 -6.69
C LYS A 394 -7.95 2.12 -7.18
N TYR A 395 -8.61 2.87 -6.30
CA TYR A 395 -9.10 4.23 -6.52
C TYR A 395 -8.27 5.29 -5.79
N LEU A 396 -7.20 4.88 -5.11
CA LEU A 396 -6.23 5.80 -4.54
C LEU A 396 -5.41 6.47 -5.65
N GLU A 397 -4.82 7.60 -5.31
CA GLU A 397 -3.95 8.37 -6.19
C GLU A 397 -2.48 7.96 -6.03
N SER A 398 -2.12 7.39 -4.86
CA SER A 398 -0.75 7.01 -4.53
C SER A 398 -0.69 5.83 -3.58
N ASP A 399 0.34 5.00 -3.72
CA ASP A 399 0.71 3.92 -2.80
C ASP A 399 1.08 4.44 -1.40
N LEU A 400 1.43 5.73 -1.29
CA LEU A 400 1.69 6.39 -0.02
C LEU A 400 0.43 6.57 0.82
N GLN A 401 -0.75 6.27 0.27
CA GLN A 401 -2.05 6.37 0.97
C GLN A 401 -2.45 5.03 1.62
N ILE A 402 -1.46 4.23 2.04
CA ILE A 402 -1.70 2.85 2.49
C ILE A 402 -2.56 2.84 3.74
N GLU A 403 -2.34 3.76 4.69
CA GLU A 403 -3.03 3.90 5.96
C GLU A 403 -4.53 4.15 5.78
N ILE A 404 -4.87 5.09 4.90
CA ILE A 404 -6.26 5.51 4.68
C ILE A 404 -7.01 4.64 3.67
N GLY A 405 -6.28 3.82 2.92
CA GLY A 405 -6.73 3.20 1.68
C GLY A 405 -6.87 1.68 1.69
N VAL A 406 -6.74 1.04 2.86
CA VAL A 406 -6.89 -0.42 2.99
C VAL A 406 -8.36 -0.82 3.09
N ASN A 407 -8.72 -1.87 2.36
CA ASN A 407 -9.99 -2.57 2.48
C ASN A 407 -9.79 -3.97 3.07
N LEU A 408 -10.81 -4.48 3.75
CA LEU A 408 -10.94 -5.84 4.25
C LEU A 408 -12.16 -6.50 3.60
N ALA A 409 -11.94 -7.62 2.92
CA ALA A 409 -12.98 -8.46 2.35
C ALA A 409 -13.06 -9.80 3.09
N ILE A 410 -14.25 -10.14 3.60
CA ILE A 410 -14.53 -11.40 4.30
C ILE A 410 -15.63 -12.13 3.53
N PRO A 411 -15.34 -13.22 2.80
CA PRO A 411 -16.39 -14.03 2.19
C PRO A 411 -17.24 -14.70 3.27
N ILE A 412 -18.55 -14.67 3.11
CA ILE A 412 -19.44 -15.37 4.02
C ILE A 412 -19.48 -16.84 3.60
N LYS A 413 -19.37 -17.75 4.57
CA LYS A 413 -19.36 -19.20 4.32
C LYS A 413 -20.78 -19.74 4.44
N LYS A 414 -21.31 -20.35 3.38
CA LYS A 414 -22.71 -20.86 3.32
C LYS A 414 -23.08 -21.85 4.44
N LYS A 415 -22.08 -22.56 4.98
CA LYS A 415 -22.29 -23.57 6.04
C LYS A 415 -22.46 -22.96 7.45
N VAL A 416 -22.26 -21.66 7.58
CA VAL A 416 -22.09 -20.97 8.86
C VAL A 416 -22.94 -19.70 8.85
N LEU A 417 -24.27 -19.91 8.86
CA LEU A 417 -25.30 -18.87 8.75
C LEU A 417 -26.27 -18.91 9.92
N ASP A 418 -26.82 -17.75 10.27
CA ASP A 418 -27.97 -17.61 11.16
C ASP A 418 -29.30 -17.91 10.42
N GLU A 419 -30.40 -17.78 11.15
CA GLU A 419 -31.76 -18.03 10.64
C GLU A 419 -32.21 -17.06 9.54
N ASP A 420 -31.63 -15.87 9.50
CA ASP A 420 -31.93 -14.82 8.52
C ASP A 420 -31.00 -14.86 7.29
N GLY A 421 -30.03 -15.78 7.29
CA GLY A 421 -29.06 -15.96 6.20
C GLY A 421 -27.86 -15.02 6.27
N TYR A 422 -27.59 -14.41 7.42
CA TYR A 422 -26.34 -13.70 7.69
C TYR A 422 -25.27 -14.66 8.22
N GLY A 423 -24.00 -14.33 8.01
CA GLY A 423 -22.87 -15.12 8.50
C GLY A 423 -22.68 -14.98 9.99
N GLU A 424 -22.21 -16.04 10.65
CA GLU A 424 -21.87 -16.00 12.09
C GLU A 424 -20.87 -14.87 12.43
N ILE A 425 -20.05 -14.44 11.47
CA ILE A 425 -19.13 -13.31 11.66
C ILE A 425 -19.84 -12.04 12.13
N CYS A 426 -21.11 -11.84 11.76
CA CYS A 426 -21.89 -10.69 12.22
C CYS A 426 -22.06 -10.65 13.74
N LYS A 427 -22.00 -11.79 14.44
CA LYS A 427 -22.07 -11.87 15.91
C LYS A 427 -20.85 -11.27 16.60
N HIS A 428 -19.74 -11.20 15.89
CA HIS A 428 -18.46 -10.66 16.36
C HIS A 428 -18.26 -9.20 15.93
N MET A 429 -19.26 -8.60 15.29
CA MET A 429 -19.23 -7.23 14.78
C MET A 429 -20.19 -6.34 15.56
N PHE A 430 -19.65 -5.25 16.09
CA PHE A 430 -20.39 -4.20 16.78
C PHE A 430 -20.34 -2.95 15.91
N LEU A 431 -21.49 -2.39 15.57
CA LEU A 431 -21.57 -1.25 14.65
C LEU A 431 -22.43 -0.12 15.18
N THR A 432 -22.17 1.07 14.67
CA THR A 432 -23.01 2.26 14.91
C THR A 432 -24.32 2.18 14.12
N GLU A 433 -25.26 3.09 14.37
CA GLU A 433 -26.33 3.32 13.40
C GLU A 433 -25.74 3.72 12.03
N PRO A 434 -26.50 3.56 10.93
CA PRO A 434 -26.16 4.18 9.66
C PRO A 434 -26.31 5.71 9.76
N TYR A 435 -25.22 6.44 9.52
CA TYR A 435 -25.25 7.90 9.43
C TYR A 435 -25.09 8.35 7.99
N ASN A 436 -25.95 9.29 7.58
CA ASN A 436 -25.84 9.94 6.29
C ASN A 436 -24.80 11.06 6.35
N PHE A 437 -23.92 11.10 5.35
CA PHE A 437 -22.82 12.07 5.34
C PHE A 437 -23.31 13.51 5.18
N LYS A 438 -24.28 13.78 4.29
CA LYS A 438 -24.86 15.13 4.18
C LYS A 438 -25.50 15.60 5.49
N LYS A 439 -26.26 14.74 6.17
CA LYS A 439 -26.86 15.09 7.47
C LYS A 439 -25.80 15.41 8.53
N PHE A 440 -24.67 14.70 8.50
CA PHE A 440 -23.53 15.01 9.36
C PHE A 440 -22.93 16.40 9.05
N LEU A 441 -22.76 16.76 7.79
CA LEU A 441 -22.27 18.09 7.39
C LEU A 441 -23.19 19.23 7.83
N GLU A 442 -24.48 18.97 7.98
CA GLU A 442 -25.50 19.93 8.44
C GLU A 442 -25.59 20.04 9.98
N MET A 443 -24.82 19.26 10.75
CA MET A 443 -24.85 19.33 12.22
C MET A 443 -24.12 20.58 12.75
N ASP A 444 -24.73 21.22 13.75
CA ASP A 444 -24.16 22.43 14.40
C ASP A 444 -22.82 22.15 15.12
N SER A 445 -22.63 20.93 15.61
CA SER A 445 -21.41 20.50 16.32
C SER A 445 -20.93 19.16 15.78
N ARG A 446 -19.81 19.18 15.05
CA ARG A 446 -19.19 18.00 14.43
C ARG A 446 -17.95 17.48 15.19
N LYS A 447 -17.44 18.25 16.15
CA LYS A 447 -16.21 17.92 16.90
C LYS A 447 -16.39 16.66 17.74
N SER A 448 -15.49 15.71 17.56
CA SER A 448 -15.35 14.51 18.37
C SER A 448 -14.00 14.54 19.11
N VAL A 449 -13.97 13.95 20.30
CA VAL A 449 -12.73 13.73 21.07
C VAL A 449 -12.07 12.41 20.65
N ASN A 450 -12.85 11.44 20.17
CA ASN A 450 -12.34 10.14 19.76
C ASN A 450 -11.90 10.19 18.30
N LYS A 451 -10.75 9.59 18.02
CA LYS A 451 -10.19 9.44 16.67
C LYS A 451 -10.24 7.98 16.24
N PRO A 452 -10.46 7.68 14.95
CA PRO A 452 -10.27 6.34 14.43
C PRO A 452 -8.81 5.93 14.54
N TYR A 453 -8.53 4.62 14.60
CA TYR A 453 -7.18 4.10 14.80
C TYR A 453 -6.16 4.70 13.82
N VAL A 454 -6.53 4.80 12.54
CA VAL A 454 -5.66 5.36 11.50
C VAL A 454 -5.30 6.82 11.80
N ASP A 455 -6.28 7.61 12.21
CA ASP A 455 -6.05 9.00 12.58
C ASP A 455 -5.25 9.09 13.89
N ASP A 456 -5.62 8.34 14.94
CA ASP A 456 -4.97 8.41 16.24
C ASP A 456 -3.48 8.03 16.19
N LYS A 457 -3.14 6.91 15.53
CA LYS A 457 -1.80 6.31 15.63
C LYS A 457 -0.84 6.69 14.52
N TYR A 458 -1.32 6.98 13.31
CA TYR A 458 -0.39 7.15 12.18
C TYR A 458 0.03 8.58 11.89
N PHE A 459 -0.72 9.60 12.32
CA PHE A 459 -0.32 10.97 12.02
C PHE A 459 -0.16 11.92 13.20
N GLU A 460 -0.37 11.51 14.47
CA GLU A 460 -0.21 12.44 15.61
C GLU A 460 1.24 12.89 15.79
N ASP A 461 2.22 12.01 15.57
CA ASP A 461 3.61 12.25 15.97
C ASP A 461 4.65 12.28 14.84
N ILE A 462 4.25 12.08 13.57
CA ILE A 462 5.20 12.01 12.44
C ILE A 462 4.87 13.06 11.36
N PRO A 463 5.40 14.30 11.47
CA PRO A 463 5.11 15.41 10.54
C PRO A 463 5.53 15.20 9.07
N ARG A 464 6.29 14.12 8.76
CA ARG A 464 6.94 13.94 7.45
C ARG A 464 6.14 13.11 6.44
N TYR A 465 5.09 12.43 6.85
CA TYR A 465 4.25 11.59 5.98
C TYR A 465 2.81 12.08 5.97
N VAL A 466 2.61 13.38 5.71
CA VAL A 466 1.26 13.93 5.70
C VAL A 466 0.62 13.66 4.34
N GLU A 467 -0.09 12.54 4.26
CA GLU A 467 -0.81 12.09 3.08
C GLU A 467 -1.82 13.12 2.62
N LYS A 468 -1.55 13.64 1.43
CA LYS A 468 -2.53 14.42 0.69
C LYS A 468 -3.41 13.49 -0.13
N ILE A 469 -4.69 13.80 -0.15
CA ILE A 469 -5.71 13.12 -0.96
C ILE A 469 -6.33 14.12 -1.91
N ILE A 470 -6.89 13.63 -3.02
CA ILE A 470 -7.76 14.43 -3.87
C ILE A 470 -9.19 14.29 -3.34
N TYR A 471 -9.66 15.31 -2.62
CA TYR A 471 -11.01 15.37 -2.08
C TYR A 471 -11.75 16.58 -2.65
N LYS A 472 -12.96 16.36 -3.20
CA LYS A 472 -13.77 17.41 -3.86
C LYS A 472 -12.98 18.24 -4.89
N GLY A 473 -12.06 17.60 -5.61
CA GLY A 473 -11.21 18.23 -6.63
C GLY A 473 -10.05 19.07 -6.10
N LYS A 474 -9.76 19.00 -4.79
CA LYS A 474 -8.64 19.68 -4.14
C LYS A 474 -7.68 18.67 -3.54
N GLU A 475 -6.40 19.00 -3.59
CA GLU A 475 -5.36 18.25 -2.90
C GLU A 475 -5.22 18.80 -1.47
N GLU A 476 -5.58 18.00 -0.47
CA GLU A 476 -5.58 18.38 0.94
C GLU A 476 -5.24 17.19 1.83
N ARG A 477 -4.81 17.43 3.07
CA ARG A 477 -4.42 16.35 3.99
C ARG A 477 -5.67 15.63 4.46
N TYR A 478 -5.66 14.30 4.53
CA TYR A 478 -6.87 13.53 4.89
C TYR A 478 -7.52 14.03 6.20
N ARG A 479 -6.71 14.31 7.23
CA ARG A 479 -7.16 14.84 8.53
C ARG A 479 -7.87 16.19 8.49
N GLU A 480 -7.60 16.97 7.47
CA GLU A 480 -8.17 18.30 7.29
C GLU A 480 -9.52 18.25 6.54
N THR A 481 -9.94 17.04 6.13
CA THR A 481 -11.16 16.84 5.34
C THR A 481 -12.38 16.57 6.22
N ASP A 482 -13.56 16.86 5.68
CA ASP A 482 -14.85 16.50 6.30
C ASP A 482 -14.99 14.97 6.53
N MET A 483 -14.29 14.13 5.75
CA MET A 483 -14.33 12.66 5.90
C MET A 483 -13.60 12.20 7.17
N ALA A 484 -12.46 12.80 7.50
CA ALA A 484 -11.75 12.49 8.76
C ALA A 484 -12.56 12.94 9.99
N GLU A 485 -13.21 14.11 9.90
CA GLU A 485 -14.14 14.55 10.96
C GLU A 485 -15.33 13.60 11.09
N PHE A 486 -15.86 13.11 9.96
CA PHE A 486 -16.95 12.14 9.96
C PHE A 486 -16.54 10.79 10.56
N ASP A 487 -15.32 10.30 10.27
CA ASP A 487 -14.80 9.07 10.85
C ASP A 487 -14.64 9.19 12.37
N SER A 488 -14.11 10.32 12.84
CA SER A 488 -14.01 10.65 14.27
C SER A 488 -15.39 10.75 14.95
N PHE A 489 -16.38 11.33 14.26
CA PHE A 489 -17.76 11.34 14.73
C PHE A 489 -18.32 9.92 14.85
N LEU A 490 -18.19 9.10 13.82
CA LEU A 490 -18.71 7.73 13.78
C LEU A 490 -18.11 6.86 14.90
N VAL A 491 -16.79 6.88 15.10
CA VAL A 491 -16.16 6.05 16.15
C VAL A 491 -16.54 6.49 17.58
N SER A 492 -17.03 7.71 17.76
CA SER A 492 -17.56 8.20 19.04
C SER A 492 -19.01 7.75 19.32
N GLN A 493 -19.71 7.25 18.30
CA GLN A 493 -21.07 6.75 18.47
C GLN A 493 -21.08 5.38 19.15
N LYS A 494 -22.26 4.97 19.62
CA LYS A 494 -22.42 3.68 20.31
C LYS A 494 -22.41 2.51 19.31
N HIS A 495 -21.41 1.63 19.43
CA HIS A 495 -21.36 0.34 18.75
C HIS A 495 -22.21 -0.69 19.49
N ILE A 496 -23.13 -1.34 18.77
CA ILE A 496 -24.02 -2.37 19.31
C ILE A 496 -23.95 -3.58 18.39
N GLY A 497 -23.83 -4.78 18.98
CA GLY A 497 -23.92 -6.04 18.24
C GLY A 497 -25.36 -6.32 17.81
N ILE A 498 -25.53 -6.80 16.57
CA ILE A 498 -26.82 -7.24 16.07
C ILE A 498 -26.99 -8.69 16.52
N LYS A 499 -28.00 -8.93 17.36
CA LYS A 499 -28.36 -10.27 17.85
C LYS A 499 -29.29 -10.96 16.88
#